data_AF-A0A6J7JVL7-F1
#
_entry.id   AF-A0A6J7JVL7-F1
#
_cell.length_a   1.000
_cell.length_b   1.000
_cell.length_c   1.000
_cell.angle_alpha   90.00
_cell.angle_beta   90.00
_cell.angle_gamma   90.00
#
_symmetry.space_group_name_H-M   'P 1'
#
loop_
_entity.id
_entity.type
_entity.pdbx_description
1 polymer ?
#
loop_
_entity_poly.entity_id
_entity_poly.type
_entity_poly.pdbx_seq_one_letter_code
_entity_poly.pdbx_strand_id
1 'polypeptide(L)'
;MDSWYSGLFDDDDLAADVRGDWEAALAGGASPSRATRRLVEDWLDEVAGAPALAASFWIALAALQLHAGVLETDVRDRAVRAIGRGEDLQRWEAGPFGRVLDEDPDDDRDEVAVRRHVTTALRARLVRAPVVDGVPGAQRA
;
A
#
# COMPACT_ATOMS: atom_id res chain seq x y z
N MET A 1 17.12 -2.93 2.16
CA MET A 1 15.67 -3.04 1.91
C MET A 1 15.48 -3.45 0.47
N ASP A 2 14.52 -4.31 0.15
CA ASP A 2 14.26 -4.71 -1.24
C ASP A 2 13.92 -3.49 -2.12
N SER A 3 14.34 -3.49 -3.38
CA SER A 3 14.12 -2.38 -4.32
C SER A 3 12.63 -2.07 -4.57
N TRP A 4 11.76 -3.08 -4.54
CA TRP A 4 10.31 -2.89 -4.66
C TRP A 4 9.69 -2.20 -3.44
N TYR A 5 10.31 -2.35 -2.27
CA TYR A 5 9.83 -1.69 -1.06
C TYR A 5 10.14 -0.19 -1.12
N SER A 6 11.38 0.18 -1.45
CA SER A 6 11.76 1.59 -1.61
C SER A 6 10.92 2.27 -2.69
N GLY A 7 10.86 1.70 -3.90
CA GLY A 7 10.10 2.30 -5.01
C GLY A 7 8.58 2.34 -4.80
N LEU A 8 8.03 1.65 -3.80
CA LEU A 8 6.60 1.80 -3.46
C LEU A 8 6.34 3.09 -2.68
N PHE A 9 7.25 3.46 -1.77
CA PHE A 9 7.08 4.57 -0.83
C PHE A 9 7.81 5.84 -1.25
N ASP A 10 8.88 5.74 -2.05
CA ASP A 10 9.65 6.90 -2.49
C ASP A 10 8.88 7.68 -3.58
N ASP A 11 8.10 6.99 -4.39
CA ASP A 11 7.40 7.58 -5.55
C ASP A 11 5.90 7.85 -5.28
N ASP A 12 5.31 7.38 -4.17
CA ASP A 12 3.89 7.55 -3.83
C ASP A 12 3.71 8.17 -2.44
N ASP A 13 3.39 9.47 -2.41
CA ASP A 13 3.18 10.24 -1.18
C ASP A 13 2.14 9.59 -0.26
N LEU A 14 1.04 9.05 -0.81
CA LEU A 14 0.00 8.41 0.01
C LEU A 14 0.54 7.13 0.64
N ALA A 15 1.35 6.36 -0.09
CA ALA A 15 2.00 5.19 0.49
C ALA A 15 2.96 5.59 1.62
N ALA A 16 3.73 6.67 1.44
CA ALA A 16 4.65 7.18 2.45
C ALA A 16 3.92 7.63 3.73
N ASP A 17 2.78 8.32 3.59
CA ASP A 17 1.92 8.74 4.70
C ASP A 17 1.37 7.53 5.45
N VAL A 18 0.82 6.54 4.74
CA VAL A 18 0.31 5.28 5.33
C VAL A 18 1.40 4.54 6.10
N ARG A 19 2.65 4.52 5.60
CA ARG A 19 3.80 3.96 6.34
C ARG A 19 4.05 4.74 7.63
N GLY A 20 4.09 6.06 7.55
CA GLY A 20 4.32 6.92 8.71
C GLY A 20 3.28 6.69 9.81
N ASP A 21 2.01 6.65 9.45
CA ASP A 21 0.90 6.41 10.39
C ASP A 21 0.96 5.03 11.03
N TRP A 22 1.28 4.00 10.23
CA TRP A 22 1.41 2.63 10.73
C TRP A 22 2.57 2.49 11.71
N GLU A 23 3.75 3.02 11.35
CA GLU A 23 4.93 3.01 12.21
C GLU A 23 4.69 3.81 13.49
N ALA A 24 4.02 4.96 13.40
CA ALA A 24 3.63 5.75 14.57
C ALA A 24 2.67 5.00 15.49
N ALA A 25 1.69 4.27 14.94
CA ALA A 25 0.78 3.44 15.73
C ALA A 25 1.54 2.33 16.48
N LEU A 26 2.49 1.67 15.82
CA LEU A 26 3.34 0.65 16.46
C LEU A 26 4.24 1.25 17.54
N ALA A 27 4.87 2.40 17.28
CA ALA A 27 5.69 3.11 18.26
C ALA A 27 4.87 3.54 19.49
N GLY A 28 3.58 3.85 19.30
CA GLY A 28 2.61 4.09 20.36
C GLY A 28 2.16 2.83 21.12
N GLY A 29 2.70 1.65 20.81
CA GLY A 29 2.42 0.38 21.48
C GLY A 29 1.21 -0.40 20.92
N ALA A 30 0.68 -0.01 19.76
CA ALA A 30 -0.36 -0.79 19.11
C ALA A 30 0.20 -2.14 18.59
N SER A 31 -0.63 -3.19 18.65
CA SER A 31 -0.33 -4.42 17.90
C SER A 31 -0.54 -4.19 16.39
N PRO A 32 0.09 -4.98 15.51
CA PRO A 32 -0.09 -4.84 14.06
C PRO A 32 -1.56 -4.85 13.60
N SER A 33 -2.40 -5.71 14.18
CA SER A 33 -3.83 -5.72 13.86
C SER A 33 -4.57 -4.51 14.40
N ARG A 34 -4.16 -3.96 15.55
CA ARG A 34 -4.75 -2.72 16.07
C ARG A 34 -4.34 -1.51 15.22
N ALA A 35 -3.07 -1.43 14.80
CA ALA A 35 -2.57 -0.42 13.88
C ALA A 35 -3.34 -0.50 12.54
N THR A 36 -3.48 -1.70 11.99
CA THR A 36 -4.24 -1.95 10.75
C THR A 36 -5.68 -1.47 10.85
N ARG A 37 -6.41 -1.87 11.90
CA ARG A 37 -7.81 -1.43 12.09
C ARG A 37 -7.93 0.08 12.18
N ARG A 38 -7.05 0.71 12.97
CA ARG A 38 -7.01 2.16 13.12
C ARG A 38 -6.76 2.85 11.78
N LEU A 39 -5.76 2.41 11.02
CA LEU A 39 -5.47 2.99 9.71
C LEU A 39 -6.64 2.81 8.74
N VAL A 40 -7.27 1.64 8.73
CA VAL A 40 -8.48 1.41 7.92
C VAL A 40 -9.58 2.38 8.33
N GLU A 41 -9.87 2.54 9.63
CA GLU A 41 -10.87 3.48 10.12
C GLU A 41 -10.56 4.94 9.75
N ASP A 42 -9.29 5.35 9.88
CA ASP A 42 -8.84 6.72 9.65
C ASP A 42 -8.84 7.09 8.14
N TRP A 43 -8.49 6.14 7.26
CA TRP A 43 -8.33 6.39 5.82
C TRP A 43 -9.52 5.98 4.96
N LEU A 44 -10.42 5.09 5.42
CA LEU A 44 -11.47 4.52 4.55
C LEU A 44 -12.34 5.60 3.92
N ASP A 45 -12.77 6.59 4.71
CA ASP A 45 -13.67 7.65 4.26
C ASP A 45 -13.00 8.55 3.22
N GLU A 46 -11.70 8.81 3.36
CA GLU A 46 -10.92 9.61 2.43
C GLU A 46 -10.74 8.90 1.08
N VAL A 47 -10.48 7.60 1.11
CA VAL A 47 -10.17 6.84 -0.11
C VAL A 47 -11.40 6.21 -0.79
N ALA A 48 -12.54 6.09 -0.10
CA ALA A 48 -13.72 5.38 -0.59
C ALA A 48 -14.28 5.94 -1.93
N GLY A 49 -14.12 7.24 -2.17
CA GLY A 49 -14.57 7.91 -3.40
C GLY A 49 -13.59 7.85 -4.57
N ALA A 50 -12.36 7.37 -4.34
CA ALA A 50 -11.27 7.44 -5.31
C ALA A 50 -10.58 6.08 -5.45
N PRO A 51 -10.96 5.26 -6.44
CA PRO A 51 -10.43 3.90 -6.62
C PRO A 51 -8.90 3.82 -6.66
N ALA A 52 -8.24 4.80 -7.29
CA ALA A 52 -6.79 4.86 -7.34
C ALA A 52 -6.14 5.13 -5.96
N LEU A 53 -6.74 6.00 -5.13
CA LEU A 53 -6.26 6.26 -3.77
C LEU A 53 -6.50 5.04 -2.88
N ALA A 54 -7.67 4.41 -2.99
CA ALA A 54 -7.97 3.19 -2.28
C ALA A 54 -6.99 2.07 -2.66
N ALA A 55 -6.65 1.93 -3.94
CA ALA A 55 -5.66 0.99 -4.42
C ALA A 55 -4.28 1.25 -3.79
N SER A 56 -3.76 2.49 -3.87
CA SER A 56 -2.49 2.86 -3.23
C SER A 56 -2.49 2.56 -1.73
N PHE A 57 -3.57 2.88 -1.01
CA PHE A 57 -3.71 2.58 0.42
C PHE A 57 -3.57 1.09 0.73
N TRP A 58 -4.37 0.23 0.08
CA TRP A 58 -4.34 -1.21 0.35
C TRP A 58 -3.01 -1.84 -0.06
N ILE A 59 -2.39 -1.37 -1.14
CA ILE A 59 -1.08 -1.83 -1.60
C ILE A 59 0.02 -1.48 -0.58
N ALA A 60 0.04 -0.23 -0.10
CA ALA A 60 0.99 0.23 0.92
C ALA A 60 0.83 -0.57 2.21
N LEU A 61 -0.40 -0.72 2.71
CA LEU A 61 -0.69 -1.46 3.93
C LEU A 61 -0.28 -2.95 3.81
N ALA A 62 -0.55 -3.57 2.66
CA ALA A 62 -0.13 -4.95 2.41
C ALA A 62 1.40 -5.09 2.35
N ALA A 63 2.11 -4.12 1.77
CA ALA A 63 3.57 -4.12 1.74
C ALA A 63 4.18 -4.02 3.14
N LEU A 64 3.64 -3.15 4.01
CA LEU A 64 4.09 -2.99 5.40
C LEU A 64 3.88 -4.28 6.20
N GLN A 65 2.66 -4.85 6.12
CA GLN A 65 2.36 -6.08 6.84
C GLN A 65 3.16 -7.28 6.33
N LEU A 66 3.38 -7.38 5.01
CA LEU A 66 4.24 -8.39 4.41
C LEU A 66 5.68 -8.26 4.93
N HIS A 67 6.21 -7.04 4.98
CA HIS A 67 7.56 -6.79 5.49
C HIS A 67 7.70 -7.16 6.96
N ALA A 68 6.67 -6.89 7.77
CA ALA A 68 6.64 -7.22 9.19
C ALA A 68 6.23 -8.68 9.49
N GLY A 69 5.88 -9.48 8.48
CA GLY A 69 5.47 -10.88 8.65
C GLY A 69 4.10 -11.05 9.30
N VAL A 70 3.23 -10.04 9.21
CA VAL A 70 1.92 -9.96 9.88
C VAL A 70 0.80 -9.68 8.88
N LEU A 71 0.91 -10.24 7.67
CA LEU A 71 -0.03 -10.03 6.57
C LEU A 71 -1.42 -10.61 6.88
N GLU A 72 -2.44 -9.77 6.93
CA GLU A 72 -3.83 -10.18 7.12
C GLU A 72 -4.49 -10.56 5.78
N THR A 73 -5.35 -11.59 5.77
CA THR A 73 -6.02 -12.06 4.54
C THR A 73 -6.81 -10.97 3.82
N ASP A 74 -7.54 -10.17 4.59
CA ASP A 74 -8.41 -9.12 4.04
C ASP A 74 -7.60 -8.02 3.34
N VAL A 75 -6.46 -7.63 3.93
CA VAL A 75 -5.53 -6.67 3.35
C VAL A 75 -4.86 -7.23 2.10
N ARG A 76 -4.37 -8.48 2.17
CA ARG A 76 -3.80 -9.19 1.00
C ARG A 76 -4.78 -9.22 -0.16
N ASP A 77 -6.01 -9.64 0.08
CA ASP A 77 -7.00 -9.88 -0.98
C ASP A 77 -7.45 -8.56 -1.64
N ARG A 78 -7.53 -7.45 -0.89
CA ARG A 78 -7.78 -6.12 -1.47
C ARG A 78 -6.60 -5.64 -2.31
N ALA A 79 -5.38 -5.73 -1.80
CA ALA A 79 -4.19 -5.31 -2.54
C ALA A 79 -4.00 -6.12 -3.84
N VAL A 80 -4.11 -7.45 -3.77
CA VAL A 80 -3.98 -8.35 -4.93
C VAL A 80 -5.04 -8.05 -5.99
N ARG A 81 -6.26 -7.69 -5.58
CA ARG A 81 -7.36 -7.30 -6.47
C ARG A 81 -7.10 -5.95 -7.13
N ALA A 82 -6.69 -4.95 -6.36
CA ALA A 82 -6.38 -3.61 -6.85
C ALA A 82 -5.28 -3.65 -7.92
N ILE A 83 -4.15 -4.33 -7.61
CA ILE A 83 -3.04 -4.52 -8.55
C ILE A 83 -3.51 -5.32 -9.79
N GLY A 84 -4.33 -6.35 -9.58
CA GLY A 84 -4.85 -7.18 -10.68
C GLY A 84 -5.76 -6.42 -11.65
N ARG A 85 -6.36 -5.31 -11.21
CA ARG A 85 -7.19 -4.43 -12.04
C ARG A 85 -6.43 -3.21 -12.56
N GLY A 86 -5.20 -2.99 -12.12
CA GLY A 86 -4.44 -1.78 -12.41
C GLY A 86 -5.08 -0.51 -11.85
N GLU A 87 -5.86 -0.62 -10.78
CA GLU A 87 -6.53 0.54 -10.16
C GLU A 87 -5.50 1.54 -9.62
N ASP A 88 -4.35 1.05 -9.14
CA ASP A 88 -3.23 1.87 -8.67
C ASP A 88 -2.58 2.67 -9.80
N LEU A 89 -2.54 2.13 -11.03
CA LEU A 89 -1.89 2.78 -12.17
C LEU A 89 -2.68 3.98 -12.71
N GLN A 90 -3.98 4.06 -12.47
CA GLN A 90 -4.82 5.13 -13.01
C GLN A 90 -4.34 6.54 -12.61
N ARG A 91 -3.82 6.70 -11.39
CA ARG A 91 -3.26 7.98 -10.94
C ARG A 91 -1.95 8.34 -11.66
N TRP A 92 -1.16 7.33 -11.99
CA TRP A 92 0.14 7.48 -12.67
C TRP A 92 -0.06 7.76 -14.16
N GLU A 93 -1.02 7.07 -14.77
CA GLU A 93 -1.43 7.30 -16.17
C GLU A 93 -2.13 8.65 -16.36
N ALA A 94 -2.84 9.14 -15.33
CA ALA A 94 -3.42 10.48 -15.33
C ALA A 94 -2.37 11.59 -15.11
N GLY A 95 -1.14 11.23 -14.75
CA GLY A 95 -0.02 12.13 -14.47
C GLY A 95 -0.07 12.74 -13.06
N PRO A 96 1.08 12.95 -12.41
CA PRO A 96 1.14 13.66 -11.15
C PRO A 96 1.02 15.14 -11.49
N PHE A 97 -0.09 15.78 -11.08
CA PHE A 97 -0.27 17.22 -11.27
C PHE A 97 -0.42 17.64 -12.74
N GLY A 98 -1.26 18.62 -13.04
CA GLY A 98 -1.19 19.25 -14.38
C GLY A 98 0.16 19.94 -14.51
N ARG A 99 1.16 19.30 -15.16
CA ARG A 99 2.50 19.86 -15.44
C ARG A 99 3.08 20.70 -14.29
N VAL A 100 3.75 20.09 -13.32
CA VAL A 100 4.70 20.87 -12.51
C VAL A 100 6.01 20.97 -13.29
N LEU A 101 6.45 22.19 -13.50
CA LEU A 101 7.48 22.66 -14.42
C LEU A 101 8.92 22.36 -13.94
N ASP A 102 9.23 21.14 -13.50
CA ASP A 102 10.58 20.77 -13.03
C ASP A 102 10.94 19.29 -13.33
N GLU A 103 10.28 18.65 -14.30
CA GLU A 103 10.76 17.36 -14.82
C GLU A 103 12.09 17.59 -15.56
N ASP A 104 13.14 16.94 -15.09
CA ASP A 104 14.42 16.86 -15.81
C ASP A 104 14.11 16.27 -17.21
N PRO A 105 14.32 17.02 -18.31
CA PRO A 105 14.00 16.54 -19.65
C PRO A 105 14.79 15.30 -20.06
N ASP A 106 15.78 14.87 -19.27
CA ASP A 106 16.55 13.63 -19.44
C ASP A 106 16.02 12.43 -18.61
N ASP A 107 14.99 12.57 -17.76
CA ASP A 107 14.37 11.42 -17.07
C ASP A 107 13.37 10.71 -18.01
N ASP A 108 13.90 9.97 -19.00
CA ASP A 108 13.15 9.09 -19.92
C ASP A 108 12.48 7.88 -19.21
N ARG A 109 12.37 7.89 -17.88
CA ARG A 109 11.81 6.76 -17.13
C ARG A 109 10.31 6.73 -17.30
N ASP A 110 9.81 5.66 -17.90
CA ASP A 110 8.39 5.33 -17.91
C ASP A 110 7.95 4.96 -16.48
N GLU A 111 7.56 5.97 -15.70
CA GLU A 111 7.15 5.84 -14.30
C GLU A 111 5.98 4.85 -14.13
N VAL A 112 5.06 4.80 -15.10
CA VAL A 112 3.94 3.86 -15.11
C VAL A 112 4.48 2.42 -15.24
N ALA A 113 5.45 2.19 -16.12
CA ALA A 113 6.10 0.89 -16.25
C ALA A 113 6.90 0.50 -15.01
N VAL A 114 7.60 1.46 -14.38
CA VAL A 114 8.31 1.25 -13.11
C VAL A 114 7.33 0.87 -12.00
N ARG A 115 6.26 1.64 -11.82
CA ARG A 115 5.22 1.38 -10.82
C ARG A 115 4.59 0.01 -11.03
N ARG A 116 4.24 -0.33 -12.28
CA ARG A 116 3.69 -1.64 -12.64
C ARG A 116 4.64 -2.78 -12.31
N HIS A 117 5.93 -2.61 -12.55
CA HIS A 117 6.94 -3.61 -12.21
C HIS A 117 6.99 -3.84 -10.70
N VAL A 118 7.03 -2.76 -9.91
CA VAL A 118 7.05 -2.79 -8.45
C VAL A 118 5.80 -3.48 -7.89
N THR A 119 4.60 -3.08 -8.30
CA THR A 119 3.35 -3.65 -7.77
C THR A 119 3.11 -5.08 -8.24
N THR A 120 3.57 -5.45 -9.44
CA THR A 120 3.55 -6.85 -9.91
C THR A 120 4.46 -7.74 -9.06
N ALA A 121 5.66 -7.26 -8.74
CA ALA A 121 6.62 -7.96 -7.87
C ALA A 121 6.08 -8.13 -6.43
N LEU A 122 5.38 -7.12 -5.90
CA LEU A 122 4.70 -7.20 -4.61
C LEU A 122 3.56 -8.23 -4.66
N ARG A 123 2.68 -8.17 -5.67
CA ARG A 123 1.56 -9.11 -5.84
C ARG A 123 2.03 -10.57 -5.83
N ALA A 124 3.12 -10.88 -6.53
CA ALA A 124 3.68 -12.22 -6.57
C ALA A 124 4.12 -12.74 -5.18
N ARG A 125 4.59 -11.84 -4.31
CA ARG A 125 4.94 -12.16 -2.92
C ARG A 125 3.71 -12.31 -2.05
N LEU A 126 2.75 -11.39 -2.15
CA LEU A 126 1.49 -11.42 -1.40
C LEU A 126 0.73 -12.74 -1.60
N VAL A 127 0.67 -13.25 -2.83
CA VAL A 127 -0.01 -14.52 -3.15
C VAL A 127 0.68 -15.74 -2.53
N ARG A 128 1.98 -15.66 -2.22
CA ARG A 128 2.78 -16.78 -1.67
C ARG A 128 3.00 -16.67 -0.17
N ALA A 129 2.79 -15.50 0.41
CA ALA A 129 3.06 -15.23 1.80
C ALA A 129 2.04 -15.92 2.72
N PRO A 130 2.48 -16.45 3.88
CA PRO A 130 1.56 -16.88 4.91
C PRO A 130 0.77 -15.67 5.43
N VAL A 131 -0.51 -15.89 5.71
CA VAL A 131 -1.39 -14.88 6.29
C VAL A 131 -1.61 -15.16 7.77
N VAL A 132 -1.61 -14.11 8.57
CA VAL A 132 -1.97 -14.16 10.00
C VAL A 132 -3.45 -13.85 10.11
N ASP A 133 -4.28 -14.87 9.92
CA ASP A 133 -5.69 -14.73 10.26
C ASP A 133 -5.82 -14.78 11.77
N GLY A 134 -6.09 -13.61 12.37
CA GLY A 134 -6.60 -13.55 13.71
C GLY A 134 -7.93 -14.30 13.72
N VAL A 135 -7.94 -15.51 14.30
CA VAL A 135 -9.19 -16.14 14.76
C VAL A 135 -9.98 -15.04 15.49
N PRO A 136 -11.24 -14.75 15.13
CA PRO A 136 -12.11 -13.97 15.99
C PRO A 136 -12.41 -14.84 17.22
N GLY A 137 -11.46 -14.91 18.14
CA GLY A 137 -11.45 -15.81 19.27
C GLY A 137 -11.05 -15.07 20.53
N ALA A 138 -12.06 -14.81 21.36
CA ALA A 138 -11.95 -14.50 22.78
C ALA A 138 -11.48 -13.08 23.17
N GLN A 139 -12.37 -12.10 23.01
CA GLN A 139 -12.68 -11.25 24.17
C GLN A 139 -13.67 -12.05 25.05
N ARG A 140 -13.17 -12.99 25.84
CA ARG A 140 -13.89 -13.58 26.98
C ARG A 140 -13.16 -13.16 28.25
N ALA A 141 -13.72 -12.16 28.93
CA ALA A 141 -13.86 -12.01 30.38
C ALA A 141 -14.30 -10.57 30.67
#